data_AF-A0A7S2FEB5-F1
#
_entry.id   AF-A0A7S2FEB5-F1
#
_cell.length_a   1.000
_cell.length_b   1.000
_cell.length_c   1.000
_cell.angle_alpha   90.00
_cell.angle_beta   90.00
_cell.angle_gamma   90.00
#
_symmetry.space_group_name_H-M   'P 1'
#
loop_
_entity.id
_entity.type
_entity.pdbx_description
1 polymer ?
#
loop_
_entity_poly.entity_id
_entity_poly.type
_entity_poly.pdbx_seq_one_letter_code
_entity_poly.pdbx_strand_id
1 'polypeptide(L)'
;DGGKMAAIDLKVNEYVKIMDQSTGEIRVAAGREQVFLGPHDRVLDNGKKKAIEVDSEHAALVRNKSTGELRLVTETQLFVPGPDESIEEVQTLIRLAEHEAMIIKDKDGRFNFHFGSSEMCSAECPASF
;
A
#
# COMPACT_ATOMS: atom_id res chain seq x y z
N ASP A 1 -31.72 18.81 -18.45
CA ASP A 1 -31.22 17.50 -18.89
C ASP A 1 -30.35 16.85 -17.83
N GLY A 2 -30.97 16.05 -16.96
CA GLY A 2 -30.26 15.30 -15.93
C GLY A 2 -29.55 14.11 -16.58
N GLY A 3 -28.25 14.28 -16.87
CA GLY A 3 -27.42 13.21 -17.40
C GLY A 3 -27.50 12.00 -16.48
N LYS A 4 -28.01 10.87 -17.00
CA LYS A 4 -28.01 9.60 -16.28
C LYS A 4 -26.57 9.24 -15.95
N MET A 5 -26.18 9.37 -14.69
CA MET A 5 -24.88 8.87 -14.24
C MET A 5 -24.95 7.35 -14.20
N ALA A 6 -24.16 6.70 -15.06
CA ALA A 6 -24.01 5.26 -15.03
C ALA A 6 -23.33 4.86 -13.70
N ALA A 7 -23.85 3.83 -13.05
CA ALA A 7 -23.22 3.30 -11.85
C ALA A 7 -21.86 2.68 -12.18
N ILE A 8 -20.92 2.78 -11.25
CA ILE A 8 -19.58 2.22 -11.40
C ILE A 8 -19.61 0.79 -10.87
N ASP A 9 -19.40 -0.18 -11.76
CA ASP A 9 -19.29 -1.59 -11.38
C ASP A 9 -17.84 -1.93 -11.00
N LEU A 10 -17.65 -2.32 -9.74
CA LEU A 10 -16.37 -2.73 -9.17
C LEU A 10 -16.27 -4.26 -9.10
N LYS A 11 -15.11 -4.77 -9.45
CA LYS A 11 -14.75 -6.18 -9.22
C LYS A 11 -14.20 -6.37 -7.80
N VAL A 12 -14.07 -7.64 -7.40
CA VAL A 12 -13.52 -8.04 -6.08
C VAL A 12 -12.16 -7.40 -5.79
N ASN A 13 -11.33 -7.19 -6.81
CA ASN A 13 -10.00 -6.59 -6.71
C ASN A 13 -9.92 -5.15 -7.22
N GLU A 14 -11.05 -4.45 -7.29
CA GLU A 14 -11.10 -3.06 -7.71
C GLU A 14 -11.57 -2.14 -6.57
N TYR A 15 -11.13 -0.89 -6.62
CA TYR A 15 -11.59 0.17 -5.76
C TYR A 15 -11.72 1.48 -6.53
N VAL A 16 -12.50 2.42 -6.00
CA VAL A 16 -12.64 3.78 -6.53
C VAL A 16 -12.68 4.78 -5.39
N LYS A 17 -12.04 5.93 -5.59
CA LYS A 17 -12.11 7.06 -4.67
C LYS A 17 -13.11 8.08 -5.17
N ILE A 18 -13.98 8.52 -4.27
CA ILE A 18 -15.04 9.48 -4.57
C ILE A 18 -14.94 10.61 -3.56
N MET A 19 -14.94 11.84 -4.07
CA MET A 19 -14.98 13.05 -3.27
C MET A 19 -16.34 13.71 -3.42
N ASP A 20 -17.00 14.00 -2.31
CA ASP A 20 -18.15 14.90 -2.33
C ASP A 20 -17.62 16.33 -2.50
N GLN A 21 -18.00 17.00 -3.57
CA GLN A 21 -17.57 18.36 -3.89
C GLN A 21 -18.20 19.43 -2.96
N SER A 22 -19.27 19.09 -2.24
CA SER A 22 -19.95 19.99 -1.31
C SER A 22 -19.31 19.99 0.08
N THR A 23 -18.88 18.83 0.57
CA THR A 23 -18.25 18.67 1.89
C THR A 23 -16.73 18.58 1.84
N GLY A 24 -16.16 18.14 0.71
CA GLY A 24 -14.75 17.79 0.56
C GLY A 24 -14.40 16.40 1.09
N GLU A 25 -15.37 15.64 1.61
CA GLU A 25 -15.15 14.31 2.17
C GLU A 25 -14.77 13.31 1.07
N ILE A 26 -13.70 12.55 1.31
CA ILE A 26 -13.25 11.49 0.42
C ILE A 26 -13.64 10.15 1.03
N ARG A 27 -14.35 9.32 0.25
CA ARG A 27 -14.65 7.94 0.59
C ARG A 27 -14.04 6.99 -0.43
N VAL A 28 -13.78 5.76 0.00
CA VAL A 28 -13.25 4.70 -0.85
C VAL A 28 -14.26 3.56 -0.88
N ALA A 29 -14.72 3.20 -2.07
CA ALA A 29 -15.55 2.02 -2.29
C ALA A 29 -14.67 0.93 -2.91
N ALA A 30 -14.75 -0.30 -2.41
CA ALA A 30 -13.87 -1.38 -2.81
C ALA A 30 -14.59 -2.73 -2.75
N GLY A 31 -14.07 -3.69 -3.54
CA GLY A 31 -14.66 -5.01 -3.64
C GLY A 31 -15.82 -5.05 -4.63
N ARG A 32 -16.49 -6.20 -4.71
CA ARG A 32 -17.57 -6.43 -5.68
C ARG A 32 -18.82 -5.66 -5.26
N GLU A 33 -18.99 -4.47 -5.81
CA GLU A 33 -20.10 -3.57 -5.51
C GLU A 33 -20.42 -2.67 -6.71
N GLN A 34 -21.70 -2.28 -6.84
CA GLN A 34 -22.14 -1.28 -7.78
C GLN A 34 -22.29 0.07 -7.07
N VAL A 35 -21.40 1.02 -7.38
CA VAL A 35 -21.33 2.32 -6.71
C VAL A 35 -22.16 3.35 -7.47
N PHE A 36 -23.10 3.97 -6.76
CA PHE A 36 -23.90 5.09 -7.27
C PHE A 36 -23.31 6.42 -6.79
N LEU A 37 -23.17 7.36 -7.72
CA LEU A 37 -22.67 8.70 -7.44
C LEU A 37 -23.82 9.64 -7.06
N GLY A 38 -23.62 10.44 -6.02
CA GLY A 38 -24.49 11.56 -5.68
C GLY A 38 -24.35 12.74 -6.65
N PRO A 39 -25.24 13.75 -6.56
CA PRO A 39 -25.21 14.93 -7.43
C PRO A 39 -23.92 15.75 -7.34
N HIS A 40 -23.25 15.69 -6.19
CA HIS A 40 -22.01 16.41 -5.91
C HIS A 40 -20.80 15.48 -5.86
N ASP A 41 -20.95 14.19 -6.20
CA ASP A 41 -19.84 13.25 -6.16
C ASP A 41 -18.94 13.42 -7.39
N ARG A 42 -17.64 13.45 -7.14
CA ARG A 42 -16.60 13.42 -8.16
C ARG A 42 -15.67 12.23 -7.95
N VAL A 43 -15.50 11.45 -9.01
CA VAL A 43 -14.53 10.35 -9.02
C VAL A 43 -13.11 10.93 -9.11
N LEU A 44 -12.23 10.48 -8.22
CA LEU A 44 -10.82 10.86 -8.17
C LEU A 44 -9.93 9.86 -8.92
N ASP A 45 -8.63 10.15 -8.98
CA ASP A 45 -7.58 9.20 -9.39
C ASP A 45 -7.81 8.54 -10.76
N ASN A 46 -8.49 9.23 -11.68
CA ASN A 46 -8.83 8.77 -13.03
C ASN A 46 -9.75 7.54 -13.07
N GLY A 47 -10.54 7.30 -12.02
CA GLY A 47 -11.55 6.25 -12.02
C GLY A 47 -11.23 5.07 -11.12
N LYS A 48 -11.76 3.90 -11.50
CA LYS A 48 -11.51 2.66 -10.78
C LYS A 48 -10.09 2.15 -10.98
N LYS A 49 -9.50 1.65 -9.91
CA LYS A 49 -8.14 1.10 -9.86
C LYS A 49 -8.16 -0.31 -9.31
N LYS A 50 -7.09 -1.06 -9.56
CA LYS A 50 -6.88 -2.37 -8.95
C LYS A 50 -6.28 -2.22 -7.56
N ALA A 51 -6.80 -2.98 -6.61
CA ALA A 51 -6.17 -3.16 -5.31
C ALA A 51 -4.83 -3.90 -5.46
N ILE A 52 -3.94 -3.71 -4.48
CA ILE A 52 -2.61 -4.34 -4.49
C ILE A 52 -2.69 -5.63 -3.69
N GLU A 53 -2.28 -6.74 -4.30
CA GLU A 53 -2.08 -7.98 -3.57
C GLU A 53 -0.78 -7.86 -2.77
N VAL A 54 -0.91 -7.76 -1.46
CA VAL A 54 0.21 -7.80 -0.53
C VAL A 54 0.32 -9.24 -0.06
N ASP A 55 1.49 -9.82 -0.28
CA ASP A 55 1.76 -11.21 0.03
C ASP A 55 3.18 -11.34 0.62
N SER A 56 3.66 -12.56 0.70
CA SER A 56 4.99 -12.87 1.23
C SER A 56 6.15 -12.41 0.34
N GLU A 57 5.89 -11.90 -0.87
CA GLU A 57 6.87 -11.44 -1.87
C GLU A 57 6.66 -9.97 -2.26
N HIS A 58 5.46 -9.42 -2.11
CA HIS A 58 5.06 -8.09 -2.54
C HIS A 58 4.54 -7.27 -1.37
N ALA A 59 5.01 -6.04 -1.26
CA ALA A 59 4.57 -5.05 -0.29
C ALA A 59 4.14 -3.75 -0.99
N ALA A 60 3.23 -2.99 -0.37
CA ALA A 60 2.79 -1.70 -0.92
C ALA A 60 3.45 -0.54 -0.15
N LEU A 61 4.15 0.34 -0.87
CA LEU A 61 4.62 1.61 -0.33
C LEU A 61 3.50 2.65 -0.43
N VAL A 62 3.06 3.13 0.72
CA VAL A 62 1.88 4.00 0.85
C VAL A 62 2.31 5.34 1.44
N ARG A 63 1.91 6.43 0.78
CA ARG A 63 2.08 7.80 1.26
C ARG A 63 0.77 8.29 1.84
N ASN A 64 0.82 8.88 3.03
CA ASN A 64 -0.27 9.70 3.54
C ASN A 64 -0.17 11.10 2.91
N LYS A 65 -1.18 11.54 2.17
CA LYS A 65 -1.22 12.84 1.47
C LYS A 65 -1.34 14.02 2.44
N SER A 66 -1.92 13.79 3.62
CA SER A 66 -2.13 14.83 4.64
C SER A 66 -0.87 15.10 5.45
N THR A 67 -0.10 14.05 5.80
CA THR A 67 1.14 14.20 6.60
C THR A 67 2.43 14.13 5.78
N GLY A 68 2.38 13.56 4.58
CA GLY A 68 3.56 13.25 3.76
C GLY A 68 4.32 11.99 4.18
N GLU A 69 3.86 11.30 5.22
CA GLU A 69 4.52 10.10 5.77
C GLU A 69 4.45 8.92 4.78
N LEU A 70 5.56 8.21 4.64
CA LEU A 70 5.66 6.98 3.86
C LEU A 70 5.69 5.78 4.81
N ARG A 71 4.86 4.77 4.53
CA ARG A 71 4.81 3.51 5.27
C ARG A 71 4.79 2.32 4.31
N LEU A 72 5.40 1.22 4.72
CA LEU A 72 5.37 -0.03 3.98
C LEU A 72 4.29 -0.94 4.56
N VAL A 73 3.39 -1.44 3.71
CA VAL A 73 2.36 -2.43 4.07
C VAL A 73 2.85 -3.82 3.67
N THR A 74 3.08 -4.67 4.66
CA THR A 74 3.62 -6.02 4.49
C THR A 74 2.66 -7.12 4.94
N GLU A 75 1.55 -6.76 5.60
CA GLU A 75 0.55 -7.71 6.04
C GLU A 75 -0.18 -8.33 4.84
N THR A 76 -0.26 -9.66 4.80
CA THR A 76 -0.86 -10.40 3.68
C THR A 76 -2.35 -10.10 3.56
N GLN A 77 -2.71 -9.33 2.54
CA GLN A 77 -4.08 -8.92 2.27
C GLN A 77 -4.21 -8.33 0.85
N LEU A 78 -5.45 -8.20 0.40
CA LEU A 78 -5.76 -7.36 -0.76
C LEU A 78 -5.87 -5.89 -0.30
N PHE A 79 -4.78 -5.15 -0.44
CA PHE A 79 -4.64 -3.80 0.08
C PHE A 79 -5.38 -2.75 -0.77
N VAL A 80 -6.19 -1.95 -0.09
CA VAL A 80 -6.88 -0.78 -0.63
C VAL A 80 -6.49 0.44 0.21
N PRO A 81 -6.03 1.54 -0.41
CA PRO A 81 -5.62 2.72 0.33
C PRO A 81 -6.83 3.45 0.94
N GLY A 82 -6.66 4.00 2.14
CA GLY A 82 -7.64 4.89 2.76
C GLY A 82 -7.84 6.21 2.00
N PRO A 83 -8.77 7.09 2.42
CA PRO A 83 -9.11 8.33 1.72
C PRO A 83 -7.89 9.20 1.38
N ASP A 84 -7.05 9.46 2.38
CA ASP A 84 -5.88 10.32 2.28
C ASP A 84 -4.60 9.58 1.86
N GLU A 85 -4.70 8.30 1.50
CA GLU A 85 -3.52 7.50 1.16
C GLU A 85 -3.31 7.42 -0.36
N SER A 86 -2.05 7.48 -0.82
CA SER A 86 -1.67 7.09 -2.18
C SER A 86 -0.71 5.91 -2.15
N ILE A 87 -0.95 4.94 -3.03
CA ILE A 87 0.05 3.92 -3.32
C ILE A 87 1.07 4.56 -4.25
N GLU A 88 2.32 4.61 -3.82
CA GLU A 88 3.43 5.14 -4.60
C GLU A 88 4.06 4.04 -5.45
N GLU A 89 4.27 2.87 -4.85
CA GLU A 89 4.98 1.75 -5.49
C GLU A 89 4.59 0.40 -4.86
N VAL A 90 4.71 -0.67 -5.64
CA VAL A 90 4.70 -2.05 -5.14
C VAL A 90 6.14 -2.55 -5.12
N GLN A 91 6.65 -2.90 -3.94
CA GLN A 91 8.02 -3.33 -3.75
C GLN A 91 8.10 -4.84 -3.54
N THR A 92 9.11 -5.47 -4.13
CA THR A 92 9.42 -6.86 -3.85
C THR A 92 10.19 -6.97 -2.54
N LEU A 93 9.72 -7.83 -1.64
CA LEU A 93 10.36 -8.12 -0.36
C LEU A 93 11.61 -8.97 -0.57
N ILE A 94 12.66 -8.62 0.19
CA ILE A 94 13.90 -9.39 0.21
C ILE A 94 13.76 -10.50 1.25
N ARG A 95 13.85 -11.75 0.80
CA ARG A 95 13.95 -12.92 1.67
C ARG A 95 15.41 -13.27 1.86
N LEU A 96 15.78 -13.55 3.10
CA LEU A 96 17.10 -14.05 3.45
C LEU A 96 16.96 -15.52 3.82
N ALA A 97 17.69 -16.38 3.13
CA ALA A 97 17.87 -17.76 3.55
C ALA A 97 18.66 -17.82 4.87
N GLU A 98 18.63 -18.97 5.54
CA GLU A 98 19.27 -19.15 6.87
C GLU A 98 20.74 -18.73 6.93
N HIS A 99 21.47 -18.85 5.81
CA HIS A 99 22.89 -18.54 5.69
C HIS A 99 23.16 -17.18 5.00
N GLU A 100 22.13 -16.37 4.77
CA GLU A 100 22.25 -15.06 4.14
C GLU A 100 22.14 -13.92 5.14
N ALA A 101 22.85 -12.84 4.84
CA ALA A 101 22.82 -11.60 5.59
C ALA A 101 22.66 -10.40 4.66
N MET A 102 21.93 -9.40 5.10
CA MET A 102 21.78 -8.11 4.43
C MET A 102 22.29 -7.00 5.34
N ILE A 103 23.10 -6.12 4.76
CA ILE A 103 23.66 -4.96 5.45
C ILE A 103 22.99 -3.71 4.87
N ILE A 104 22.24 -2.99 5.70
CA ILE A 104 21.58 -1.75 5.34
C ILE A 104 22.38 -0.59 5.92
N LYS A 105 22.84 0.32 5.05
CA LYS A 105 23.45 1.58 5.47
C LYS A 105 22.40 2.68 5.51
N ASP A 106 22.18 3.25 6.68
CA ASP A 106 21.28 4.39 6.85
C ASP A 106 21.93 5.69 6.34
N LYS A 107 21.13 6.75 6.17
CA LYS A 107 21.56 8.10 5.78
C LYS A 107 22.65 8.67 6.69
N ASP A 108 22.60 8.32 7.98
CA ASP A 108 23.58 8.75 8.99
C ASP A 108 24.88 7.92 8.95
N GLY A 109 24.99 6.97 8.02
CA GLY A 109 26.15 6.12 7.83
C GLY A 109 26.23 4.92 8.77
N ARG A 110 25.21 4.68 9.60
CA ARG A 110 25.11 3.50 10.47
C ARG A 110 24.76 2.25 9.65
N PHE A 111 25.34 1.12 10.02
CA PHE A 111 25.05 -0.19 9.41
C PHE A 111 24.09 -0.97 10.30
N ASN A 112 23.00 -1.47 9.70
CA ASN A 112 22.07 -2.41 10.31
C ASN A 112 22.24 -3.77 9.64
N PHE A 113 22.38 -4.81 10.43
CA PHE A 113 22.59 -6.17 9.96
C PHE A 113 21.30 -6.96 10.15
N HIS A 114 20.82 -7.57 9.07
CA HIS A 114 19.68 -8.47 9.05
C HIS A 114 20.17 -9.84 8.62
N PHE A 115 19.80 -10.88 9.36
CA PHE A 115 20.18 -12.27 9.08
C PHE A 115 18.92 -13.08 8.80
N GLY A 116 19.02 -14.11 7.94
CA GLY A 116 17.88 -14.97 7.64
C GLY A 116 17.48 -15.91 8.78
N SER A 117 18.39 -16.20 9.71
CA SER A 117 18.09 -16.95 10.95
C SER A 117 18.18 -16.05 12.18
N SER A 118 17.17 -16.16 13.06
CA SER A 118 17.17 -15.50 14.38
C SER A 118 18.24 -16.04 15.33
N GLU A 119 18.74 -17.26 15.10
CA GLU A 119 19.78 -17.88 15.93
C GLU A 119 21.15 -17.19 15.75
N MET A 120 21.42 -16.68 14.55
CA MET A 120 22.58 -15.83 14.28
C MET A 120 22.49 -14.46 14.98
N CYS A 121 21.31 -14.07 15.47
CA CYS A 121 21.08 -12.79 16.13
C CYS A 121 21.44 -12.81 17.64
N SER A 122 21.54 -14.00 18.25
CA SER A 122 21.73 -14.16 19.71
C SER A 122 23.10 -14.68 20.16
N ALA A 123 24.02 -14.98 19.25
CA ALA A 123 25.40 -15.18 19.63
C ALA A 123 26.12 -13.85 19.46
N GLU A 124 26.95 -13.47 20.43
CA GLU A 124 28.07 -12.57 20.19
C GLU A 124 28.60 -12.82 18.77
N CYS A 125 28.82 -11.79 17.97
CA CYS A 125 29.54 -11.99 16.72
C CYS A 125 30.96 -12.50 17.09
N PRO A 126 31.28 -13.77 16.81
CA PRO A 126 32.51 -13.98 16.07
C PRO A 126 32.29 -14.97 14.91
N ALA A 127 32.57 -14.52 13.70
CA ALA A 127 33.63 -15.10 12.89
C ALA A 127 33.78 -14.30 11.60
N SER A 128 34.94 -13.65 11.52
CA SER A 128 35.67 -13.29 10.33
C SER A 128 35.58 -14.31 9.18
N PHE A 129 35.57 -13.78 7.95
CA PHE A 129 36.60 -14.07 6.93
C PHE A 129 36.88 -12.79 6.14
#